data_AF-A0A9E6SX21-F1
#
_entry.id   AF-A0A9E6SX21-F1
#
_cell.length_a   1.000
_cell.length_b   1.000
_cell.length_c   1.000
_cell.angle_alpha   90.00
_cell.angle_beta   90.00
_cell.angle_gamma   90.00
#
_symmetry.space_group_name_H-M   'P 1'
#
loop_
_entity.id
_entity.type
_entity.pdbx_description
1 polymer ?
#
loop_
_entity_poly.entity_id
_entity_poly.type
_entity_poly.pdbx_seq_one_letter_code
_entity_poly.pdbx_strand_id
1 'polypeptide(L)'
;MTETEFKKLLWDSANKLRGAMSAAEYKFPVLGLVFLKYVSDIFDAQREVIHYRLAEPDSDLYMPKDMREDAFLVLSEDRDAYKQDNVFWIPPRGPFLGTSQTGSQPQPRKIAG
;
A
#
# COMPACT_ATOMS: atom_id res chain seq x y z
N MET A 1 -6.50 -26.40 -11.99
CA MET A 1 -5.19 -25.75 -11.92
C MET A 1 -4.52 -26.20 -10.64
N THR A 2 -3.39 -26.90 -10.75
CA THR A 2 -2.63 -27.41 -9.62
C THR A 2 -1.66 -26.34 -9.10
N GLU A 3 -1.21 -26.46 -7.86
CA GLU A 3 -0.22 -25.55 -7.25
C GLU A 3 1.04 -25.43 -8.11
N THR A 4 1.47 -26.54 -8.72
CA THR A 4 2.63 -26.62 -9.61
C THR A 4 2.42 -25.80 -10.89
N GLU A 5 1.22 -25.86 -11.48
CA GLU A 5 0.88 -25.06 -12.68
C GLU A 5 0.86 -23.56 -12.38
N PHE A 6 0.37 -23.16 -11.20
CA PHE A 6 0.36 -21.77 -10.75
C PHE A 6 1.77 -21.22 -10.54
N LYS A 7 2.62 -21.96 -9.83
CA LYS A 7 4.03 -21.58 -9.63
C LYS A 7 4.77 -21.41 -10.95
N LYS A 8 4.53 -22.31 -11.91
CA LYS A 8 5.14 -22.24 -13.25
C LYS A 8 4.67 -21.00 -14.02
N LEU A 9 3.37 -20.69 -13.99
CA LEU A 9 2.83 -19.49 -14.63
C LEU A 9 3.42 -18.20 -14.05
N LEU A 10 3.54 -18.12 -12.72
CA LEU A 10 4.18 -16.99 -12.04
C LEU A 10 5.65 -16.85 -12.41
N TRP A 11 6.39 -17.97 -12.43
CA TRP A 11 7.80 -17.99 -12.81
C TRP A 11 8.02 -17.51 -14.24
N ASP A 12 7.23 -18.00 -15.19
CA ASP A 12 7.32 -17.63 -16.60
C ASP A 12 6.94 -16.16 -16.83
N SER A 13 5.96 -15.65 -16.08
CA SER A 13 5.55 -14.24 -16.14
C SER A 13 6.64 -13.32 -15.57
N ALA A 14 7.25 -13.70 -14.45
CA ALA A 14 8.35 -12.97 -13.84
C ALA A 14 9.59 -12.91 -14.76
N ASN A 15 9.94 -14.03 -15.40
CA ASN A 15 11.05 -14.08 -16.36
C ASN A 15 10.82 -13.16 -17.57
N LYS A 16 9.58 -13.03 -18.05
CA LYS A 16 9.24 -12.10 -19.14
C LYS A 16 9.39 -10.63 -18.72
N LEU A 17 9.05 -10.30 -17.48
CA LEU A 17 9.14 -8.94 -16.93
C LEU A 17 10.56 -8.52 -16.55
N ARG A 18 11.46 -9.47 -16.27
CA ARG A 18 12.85 -9.22 -15.85
C ARG A 18 13.71 -8.54 -16.92
N GLY A 19 13.41 -8.71 -18.21
CA GLY A 19 14.23 -8.18 -19.30
C GLY A 19 15.69 -8.69 -19.22
N ALA A 20 16.67 -7.81 -19.44
CA ALA A 20 18.10 -8.16 -19.48
C ALA A 20 18.82 -8.12 -18.11
N MET A 21 18.13 -7.87 -17.00
CA MET A 21 18.78 -7.73 -15.68
C MET A 21 19.34 -9.07 -15.17
N SER A 22 20.47 -9.03 -14.45
CA SER A 22 21.02 -10.21 -13.79
C SER A 22 20.14 -10.66 -12.61
N ALA A 23 20.24 -11.93 -12.21
CA ALA A 23 19.39 -12.47 -11.13
C ALA A 23 19.71 -11.80 -9.78
N ALA A 24 20.96 -11.35 -9.63
CA ALA A 24 21.44 -10.63 -8.46
C ALA A 24 20.80 -9.23 -8.33
N GLU A 25 20.44 -8.59 -9.44
CA GLU A 25 19.77 -7.29 -9.46
C GLU A 25 18.25 -7.42 -9.42
N TYR A 26 17.70 -8.52 -9.95
CA TYR A 26 16.25 -8.77 -9.99
C TYR A 26 15.65 -9.18 -8.63
N LYS A 27 16.45 -9.72 -7.71
CA LYS A 27 15.96 -10.18 -6.39
C LYS A 27 15.42 -9.04 -5.52
N PHE A 28 16.01 -7.84 -5.58
CA PHE A 28 15.61 -6.73 -4.71
C PHE A 28 14.26 -6.11 -5.13
N PRO A 29 14.02 -5.81 -6.42
CA PRO A 29 12.71 -5.33 -6.86
C PRO A 29 11.59 -6.35 -6.65
N VAL A 30 11.82 -7.63 -6.95
CA VAL A 30 10.79 -8.66 -6.77
C VAL A 30 10.47 -8.89 -5.30
N LEU A 31 11.48 -9.00 -4.45
CA LEU A 31 11.24 -9.12 -3.01
C LEU A 31 10.52 -7.88 -2.47
N GLY A 32 10.87 -6.68 -2.96
CA GLY A 32 10.17 -5.44 -2.64
C GLY A 32 8.70 -5.46 -3.07
N LEU A 33 8.38 -5.96 -4.26
CA LEU A 33 7.00 -6.06 -4.75
C LEU A 33 6.18 -7.12 -4.00
N VAL A 34 6.76 -8.27 -3.68
CA VAL A 34 6.11 -9.31 -2.86
C VAL A 34 5.86 -8.79 -1.45
N PHE A 35 6.84 -8.12 -0.86
CA PHE A 35 6.70 -7.46 0.44
C PHE A 35 5.60 -6.39 0.41
N LEU A 36 5.58 -5.53 -0.61
CA LEU A 36 4.55 -4.50 -0.75
C LEU A 36 3.16 -5.11 -0.91
N LYS A 37 3.01 -6.17 -1.71
CA LYS A 37 1.75 -6.91 -1.84
C LYS A 37 1.32 -7.47 -0.49
N TYR A 38 2.24 -8.12 0.24
CA TYR A 38 1.96 -8.66 1.56
C TYR A 38 1.48 -7.58 2.54
N VAL A 39 2.20 -6.47 2.64
CA VAL A 39 1.82 -5.37 3.54
C VAL A 39 0.48 -4.75 3.13
N SER A 40 0.22 -4.58 1.83
CA SER A 40 -1.07 -4.11 1.32
C SER A 40 -2.21 -5.05 1.70
N ASP A 41 -2.01 -6.37 1.58
CA ASP A 41 -3.04 -7.36 1.89
C ASP A 41 -3.38 -7.38 3.38
N ILE A 42 -2.37 -7.29 4.24
CA ILE A 42 -2.58 -7.24 5.69
C ILE A 42 -3.27 -5.93 6.09
N PHE A 43 -2.93 -4.80 5.45
CA PHE A 43 -3.61 -3.53 5.67
C PHE A 43 -5.10 -3.60 5.28
N ASP A 44 -5.41 -4.19 4.13
CA ASP A 44 -6.79 -4.39 3.68
C ASP A 44 -7.55 -5.34 4.62
N ALA A 45 -6.93 -6.45 5.01
CA ALA A 45 -7.51 -7.39 5.97
C ALA A 45 -7.81 -6.72 7.33
N GLN A 46 -6.94 -5.81 7.80
CA GLN A 46 -7.16 -5.09 9.04
C GLN A 46 -8.38 -4.15 8.96
N ARG A 47 -8.63 -3.53 7.80
CA ARG A 47 -9.84 -2.72 7.60
C ARG A 47 -11.11 -3.58 7.70
N GLU A 48 -11.10 -4.77 7.13
CA GLU A 48 -12.20 -5.73 7.28
C GLU A 48 -12.40 -6.15 8.74
N VAL A 49 -11.32 -6.34 9.50
CA VAL A 49 -11.38 -6.63 10.94
C VAL A 49 -12.01 -5.47 11.71
N ILE A 50 -11.64 -4.22 11.42
CA ILE A 50 -12.27 -3.04 12.04
C ILE A 50 -13.77 -3.02 11.72
N HIS A 51 -14.14 -3.24 10.46
CA HIS A 51 -15.54 -3.29 10.03
C HIS A 51 -16.33 -4.39 10.76
N TYR A 52 -15.73 -5.58 10.93
CA TYR A 52 -16.31 -6.67 11.70
C TYR A 52 -16.48 -6.31 13.18
N ARG A 53 -15.44 -5.77 13.81
CA ARG A 53 -15.44 -5.37 15.24
C ARG A 53 -16.45 -4.28 15.56
N LEU A 54 -16.80 -3.42 14.59
CA LEU A 54 -17.86 -2.41 14.74
C LEU A 54 -19.27 -3.02 14.75
N ALA A 55 -19.47 -4.19 14.13
CA ALA A 55 -20.77 -4.84 14.00
C ALA A 55 -21.06 -5.88 15.09
N GLU A 56 -20.01 -6.43 15.71
CA GLU A 56 -20.08 -7.46 16.76
C GLU A 56 -20.48 -6.85 18.12
N PRO A 57 -21.62 -7.23 18.73
CA PRO A 57 -22.10 -6.67 19.99
C PRO A 57 -21.15 -6.85 21.20
N ASP A 58 -20.35 -7.92 21.19
CA ASP A 58 -19.41 -8.26 22.26
C ASP A 58 -18.01 -7.63 22.09
N SER A 59 -17.81 -6.86 21.01
CA SER A 59 -16.54 -6.19 20.72
C SER A 59 -16.44 -4.84 21.44
N ASP A 60 -15.24 -4.50 21.91
CA ASP A 60 -14.92 -3.21 22.51
C ASP A 60 -15.16 -2.01 21.57
N LEU A 61 -15.27 -2.27 20.26
CA LEU A 61 -15.54 -1.28 19.22
C LEU A 61 -16.98 -1.29 18.73
N TYR A 62 -17.90 -2.03 19.36
CA TYR A 62 -19.28 -2.13 18.89
C TYR A 62 -19.95 -0.75 18.71
N MET A 63 -20.57 -0.53 17.55
CA MET A 63 -21.32 0.68 17.24
C MET A 63 -22.75 0.34 16.76
N PRO A 64 -23.76 1.14 17.14
CA PRO A 64 -25.09 1.10 16.52
C PRO A 64 -25.02 1.28 15.00
N LYS A 65 -25.92 0.60 14.26
CA LYS A 65 -25.87 0.51 12.78
C LYS A 65 -25.82 1.86 12.08
N ASP A 66 -26.47 2.86 12.64
CA ASP A 66 -26.52 4.25 12.17
C ASP A 66 -25.18 4.99 12.28
N MET A 67 -24.30 4.58 13.20
CA MET A 67 -22.99 5.23 13.42
C MET A 67 -21.79 4.41 12.94
N ARG A 68 -22.00 3.16 12.50
CA ARG A 68 -20.89 2.26 12.08
C ARG A 68 -20.06 2.81 10.94
N GLU A 69 -20.70 3.40 9.93
CA GLU A 69 -19.99 3.91 8.75
C GLU A 69 -19.08 5.08 9.12
N ASP A 70 -19.60 6.03 9.90
CA ASP A 70 -18.83 7.18 10.38
C ASP A 70 -17.68 6.73 11.30
N ALA A 71 -17.95 5.77 12.19
CA ALA A 71 -16.93 5.18 13.05
C ALA A 71 -15.85 4.44 12.25
N PHE A 72 -16.24 3.73 11.18
CA PHE A 72 -15.31 3.06 10.29
C PHE A 72 -14.40 4.05 9.56
N LEU A 73 -14.94 5.15 9.04
CA LEU A 73 -14.13 6.19 8.38
C LEU A 73 -13.08 6.76 9.33
N VAL A 74 -13.46 7.06 10.57
CA VAL A 74 -12.53 7.59 11.57
C VAL A 74 -11.47 6.56 11.97
N LEU A 75 -11.88 5.33 12.30
CA LEU A 75 -10.96 4.29 12.78
C LEU A 75 -10.06 3.72 11.69
N SER A 76 -10.55 3.63 10.45
CA SER A 76 -9.74 3.15 9.32
C SER A 76 -8.69 4.16 8.88
N GLU A 77 -8.86 5.45 9.17
CA GLU A 77 -7.84 6.48 8.96
C GLU A 77 -6.90 6.65 10.16
N ASP A 78 -7.30 6.18 11.35
CA ASP A 78 -6.47 6.21 12.55
C ASP A 78 -5.32 5.21 12.47
N ARG A 79 -4.09 5.72 12.53
CA ARG A 79 -2.88 4.91 12.55
C ARG A 79 -2.80 3.98 13.77
N ASP A 80 -3.33 4.39 14.92
CA ASP A 80 -3.21 3.62 16.15
C ASP A 80 -4.04 2.34 16.12
N ALA A 81 -5.14 2.32 15.35
CA ALA A 81 -5.96 1.14 15.11
C ALA A 81 -5.20 0.00 14.38
N TYR A 82 -4.13 0.32 13.65
CA TYR A 82 -3.29 -0.67 12.96
C TYR A 82 -2.09 -1.11 13.82
N LYS A 83 -1.57 -0.21 14.67
CA LYS A 83 -0.43 -0.53 15.54
C LYS A 83 -0.73 -1.63 16.54
N GLN A 84 -1.94 -1.67 17.08
CA GLN A 84 -2.35 -2.66 18.08
C GLN A 84 -2.19 -4.10 17.55
N ASP A 85 -2.52 -4.32 16.28
CA ASP A 85 -2.46 -5.63 15.63
C ASP A 85 -1.14 -5.82 14.84
N ASN A 86 -0.10 -5.01 15.10
CA ASN A 86 1.19 -5.01 14.39
C ASN A 86 1.07 -4.87 12.87
N VAL A 87 0.04 -4.15 12.41
CA VAL A 87 -0.20 -3.87 11.00
C VAL A 87 0.43 -2.54 10.63
N PHE A 88 1.17 -2.51 9.51
CA PHE A 88 1.69 -1.26 8.97
C PHE A 88 0.53 -0.42 8.42
N TRP A 89 0.38 0.80 8.94
CA TRP A 89 -0.52 1.78 8.36
C TRP A 89 0.04 2.28 7.04
N ILE A 90 -0.75 2.15 5.97
CA ILE A 90 -0.41 2.65 4.64
C ILE A 90 -1.19 3.95 4.44
N PRO A 91 -0.52 5.11 4.30
CA PRO A 91 -1.22 6.34 4.02
C PRO A 91 -2.00 6.19 2.71
N PRO A 92 -3.25 6.68 2.63
CA PRO A 92 -3.91 6.84 1.34
C PRO A 92 -2.96 7.63 0.44
N ARG A 93 -2.79 7.20 -0.82
CA ARG A 93 -1.82 7.79 -1.76
C ARG A 93 -1.90 9.31 -1.72
N GLY A 94 -1.03 9.93 -0.92
CA GLY A 94 -0.85 11.36 -0.90
C GLY A 94 -0.30 11.77 -2.26
N PRO A 95 -0.61 12.99 -2.75
CA PRO A 95 -0.23 13.42 -4.09
C PRO A 95 1.30 13.42 -4.25
N PHE A 96 1.86 12.30 -4.71
CA PHE A 96 3.25 12.18 -5.12
C PHE A 96 3.49 12.78 -6.53
N LEU A 97 2.40 13.12 -7.24
CA LEU A 97 2.44 13.73 -8.57
C LEU A 97 2.39 15.28 -8.51
N GLY A 98 3.14 15.89 -7.60
CA GLY A 98 3.14 17.35 -7.36
C GLY A 98 4.48 18.06 -7.59
N THR A 99 5.58 17.35 -7.80
CA THR A 99 6.89 17.97 -8.06
C THR A 99 7.53 17.40 -9.31
N SER A 100 6.91 17.69 -10.46
CA SER A 100 7.56 17.61 -11.77
C SER A 100 7.39 18.92 -12.53
N GLN A 101 7.40 20.07 -11.83
CA GLN A 101 7.42 21.40 -12.43
C GLN A 101 8.24 22.40 -11.59
N THR A 102 9.51 22.10 -11.37
CA THR A 102 10.55 23.15 -11.34
C THR A 102 11.85 22.55 -11.84
N GLY A 103 11.91 22.33 -13.16
CA GLY A 103 13.19 22.47 -13.83
C GLY A 103 13.64 23.90 -13.58
N SER A 104 14.58 24.09 -12.66
CA SER A 104 15.27 25.35 -12.46
C SER A 104 15.93 25.73 -13.77
N GLN A 105 15.23 26.50 -14.60
CA GLN A 105 15.80 27.23 -15.72
C GLN A 105 16.57 28.40 -15.10
N PRO A 106 17.92 28.45 -15.17
CA PRO A 106 18.64 29.63 -14.71
C PRO A 106 18.33 30.78 -15.68
N GLN A 107 17.57 31.77 -15.22
CA GLN A 107 17.39 33.03 -15.93
C GLN A 107 18.75 33.77 -15.96
N PRO A 108 19.30 34.14 -17.13
CA PRO A 108 20.52 34.93 -17.16
C PRO A 108 20.23 36.33 -16.60
N ARG A 109 20.95 36.69 -15.54
CA ARG A 109 20.92 38.04 -14.94
C ARG A 109 21.32 39.05 -16.01
N LYS A 110 20.39 39.90 -16.44
CA LYS A 110 20.71 41.07 -17.27
C LYS A 110 21.64 41.98 -16.46
N ILE A 111 22.88 42.10 -16.90
CA ILE A 111 23.78 43.18 -16.51
C ILE A 111 23.23 44.49 -17.11
N ALA A 112 22.77 45.39 -16.25
CA ALA A 112 22.45 46.76 -16.65
C ALA A 112 23.77 47.52 -16.84
N GLY A 113 23.88 48.24 -17.97
CA GLY A 113 24.93 49.23 -18.21
C GLY A 113 24.62 50.57 -17.57
#